data_AF-A0A1I3L733-F1
#
_entry.id   AF-A0A1I3L733-F1
#
_cell.length_a   1.000
_cell.length_b   1.000
_cell.length_c   1.000
_cell.angle_alpha   90.00
_cell.angle_beta   90.00
_cell.angle_gamma   90.00
#
_symmetry.space_group_name_H-M   'P 1'
#
loop_
_entity.id
_entity.type
_entity.pdbx_description
1 polymer ?
#
loop_
_entity_poly.entity_id
_entity_poly.type
_entity_poly.pdbx_seq_one_letter_code
_entity_poly.pdbx_strand_id
1 'polypeptide(L)'
;MAADGPVRVLHRGRHAIYLDLEGWCVGVVGSAAVAVPCALRLGASDLSWLVSVSVSAPVQVQVRDGILHLDDAPLTIGRLVEVRAPALRLAQLHRSLAASARRHRSLRPEVAELVADVGGRPLEPAAVGRLVGRGDGLTPLGDDLLCGWLALHRAAGMTTPAIDAAVLALLHRTTLLSATLLDCALHGEVLPQFAAYVAALGTPHEPTAAAALAAVGHTSGAGLLHGAHLALTELGASIGAAA
;
A
#
# COMPACT_ATOMS: atom_id res chain seq x y z
N MET A 1 23.95 -1.97 -4.46
CA MET A 1 24.02 -0.58 -3.94
C MET A 1 23.66 0.32 -5.11
N ALA A 2 22.82 1.33 -4.88
CA ALA A 2 22.47 2.28 -5.94
C ALA A 2 23.72 3.05 -6.40
N ALA A 3 23.75 3.42 -7.68
CA ALA A 3 24.81 4.21 -8.26
C ALA A 3 24.88 5.61 -7.65
N ASP A 4 26.10 6.11 -7.47
CA ASP A 4 26.33 7.49 -7.03
C ASP A 4 25.85 8.48 -8.09
N GLY A 5 25.31 9.61 -7.63
CA GLY A 5 24.81 10.68 -8.50
C GLY A 5 23.45 11.23 -8.07
N PRO A 6 22.89 12.16 -8.88
CA PRO A 6 21.61 12.78 -8.59
C PRO A 6 20.46 11.76 -8.67
N VAL A 7 19.54 11.87 -7.72
CA VAL A 7 18.33 11.04 -7.61
C VAL A 7 17.13 11.88 -8.00
N ARG A 8 16.27 11.31 -8.86
CA ARG A 8 15.08 12.01 -9.33
C ARG A 8 14.02 12.08 -8.24
N VAL A 9 13.50 13.28 -7.99
CA VAL A 9 12.34 13.49 -7.11
C VAL A 9 11.05 13.26 -7.89
N LEU A 10 10.24 12.31 -7.45
CA LEU A 10 8.93 11.96 -8.03
C LEU A 10 7.82 12.86 -7.50
N HIS A 11 7.87 13.15 -6.20
CA HIS A 11 6.90 13.99 -5.52
C HIS A 11 7.51 14.63 -4.28
N ARG A 12 7.09 15.85 -3.97
CA ARG A 12 7.48 16.57 -2.76
C ARG A 12 6.24 17.18 -2.10
N GLY A 13 6.06 16.85 -0.84
CA GLY A 13 5.06 17.45 0.03
C GLY A 13 5.66 17.78 1.39
N ARG A 14 4.84 18.41 2.25
CA ARG A 14 5.25 18.78 3.61
C ARG A 14 5.70 17.58 4.44
N HIS A 15 5.07 16.42 4.27
CA HIS A 15 5.28 15.26 5.14
C HIS A 15 6.00 14.09 4.45
N ALA A 16 6.16 14.12 3.13
CA ALA A 16 6.83 13.07 2.38
C ALA A 16 7.53 13.62 1.13
N ILE A 17 8.68 13.02 0.79
CA ILE A 17 9.33 13.14 -0.51
C ILE A 17 9.45 11.73 -1.07
N TYR A 18 9.09 11.53 -2.33
CA TYR A 18 9.24 10.25 -3.02
C TYR A 18 10.31 10.38 -4.09
N LEU A 19 11.18 9.39 -4.15
CA LEU A 19 12.42 9.38 -4.92
C LEU A 19 12.45 8.17 -5.84
N ASP A 20 12.97 8.34 -7.04
CA ASP A 20 13.25 7.26 -7.97
C ASP A 20 14.70 6.81 -7.80
N LEU A 21 14.89 5.67 -7.12
CA LEU A 21 16.17 5.03 -6.93
C LEU A 21 16.26 3.84 -7.89
N GLU A 22 16.76 4.10 -9.10
CA GLU A 22 16.97 3.07 -10.14
C GLU A 22 15.68 2.29 -10.51
N GLY A 23 14.54 2.97 -10.61
CA GLY A 23 13.26 2.34 -10.92
C GLY A 23 12.56 1.74 -9.68
N TRP A 24 13.04 2.04 -8.48
CA TRP A 24 12.38 1.71 -7.22
C TRP A 24 12.01 2.99 -6.46
N CYS A 25 10.74 3.13 -6.07
CA CYS A 25 10.31 4.29 -5.30
C CYS A 25 10.77 4.17 -3.84
N VAL A 26 11.52 5.17 -3.35
CA VAL A 26 11.84 5.31 -1.93
C VAL A 26 11.14 6.55 -1.37
N GLY A 27 10.33 6.37 -0.33
CA GLY A 27 9.76 7.48 0.43
C GLY A 27 10.72 7.96 1.51
N VAL A 28 10.93 9.27 1.65
CA VAL A 28 11.47 9.85 2.88
C VAL A 28 10.32 10.57 3.58
N VAL A 29 9.90 10.06 4.73
CA VAL A 29 8.64 10.44 5.38
C VAL A 29 8.85 10.93 6.80
N GLY A 30 8.16 12.01 7.17
CA GLY A 30 8.08 12.45 8.56
C GLY A 30 7.29 11.47 9.43
N SER A 31 7.46 11.55 10.74
CA SER A 31 6.81 10.63 11.68
C SER A 31 5.27 10.74 11.71
N ALA A 32 4.71 11.84 11.19
CA ALA A 32 3.26 12.05 11.02
C ALA A 32 2.72 11.57 9.66
N ALA A 33 3.58 11.23 8.70
CA ALA A 33 3.14 10.67 7.42
C ALA A 33 2.83 9.16 7.53
N VAL A 34 2.10 8.67 6.54
CA VAL A 34 1.87 7.23 6.35
C VAL A 34 3.22 6.58 6.03
N ALA A 35 3.63 5.63 6.87
CA ALA A 35 4.85 4.85 6.65
C ALA A 35 4.55 3.70 5.67
N VAL A 36 4.67 3.98 4.38
CA VAL A 36 4.60 2.95 3.33
C VAL A 36 5.81 2.00 3.44
N PRO A 37 5.70 0.73 2.98
CA PRO A 37 6.75 -0.27 3.17
C PRO A 37 8.10 0.11 2.55
N CYS A 38 8.10 0.89 1.46
CA CYS A 38 9.31 1.38 0.80
C CYS A 38 9.82 2.74 1.35
N ALA A 39 9.53 3.10 2.61
CA ALA A 39 9.90 4.39 3.18
C ALA A 39 11.00 4.36 4.25
N LEU A 40 11.89 5.36 4.18
CA LEU A 40 12.75 5.83 5.27
C LEU A 40 11.96 6.80 6.15
N ARG A 41 11.69 6.40 7.40
CA ARG A 41 10.96 7.22 8.37
C ARG A 41 11.90 8.06 9.23
N LEU A 42 11.71 9.37 9.21
CA LEU A 42 12.44 10.32 10.06
C LEU A 42 11.82 10.41 11.46
N GLY A 43 12.62 10.83 12.44
CA GLY A 43 12.12 11.17 13.78
C GLY A 43 11.30 12.45 13.80
N ALA A 44 11.63 13.42 12.95
CA ALA A 44 10.89 14.67 12.79
C ALA A 44 9.47 14.44 12.26
N SER A 45 8.51 15.25 12.70
CA SER A 45 7.08 15.12 12.33
C SER A 45 6.80 15.47 10.87
N ASP A 46 7.56 16.40 10.30
CA ASP A 46 7.46 16.80 8.91
C ASP A 46 8.85 17.12 8.31
N LEU A 47 8.87 17.44 7.02
CA LEU A 47 10.06 17.79 6.25
C LEU A 47 10.16 19.32 6.09
N SER A 48 9.55 20.10 6.99
CA SER A 48 9.55 21.58 6.89
C SER A 48 10.96 22.17 6.90
N TRP A 49 11.89 21.54 7.62
CA TRP A 49 13.31 21.89 7.62
C TRP A 49 13.96 21.78 6.24
N LEU A 50 13.45 20.89 5.38
CA LEU A 50 13.87 20.73 3.98
C LEU A 50 13.14 21.70 3.03
N VAL A 51 12.01 22.28 3.48
CA VAL A 51 11.18 23.23 2.74
C VAL A 51 11.57 24.68 3.07
N SER A 52 12.17 24.93 4.25
CA SER A 52 12.60 26.27 4.69
C SER A 52 13.93 26.73 4.09
N VAL A 53 14.69 25.84 3.43
CA VAL A 53 15.87 26.21 2.65
C VAL A 53 15.42 26.60 1.24
N SER A 54 15.00 27.86 1.10
CA SER A 54 14.69 28.57 -0.14
C SER A 54 13.53 28.02 -0.97
N VAL A 55 12.45 28.82 -1.02
CA VAL A 55 11.33 28.70 -1.98
C VAL A 55 11.81 28.79 -3.45
N SER A 56 13.11 29.08 -3.68
CA SER A 56 13.69 29.28 -5.00
C SER A 56 14.68 28.18 -5.44
N ALA A 57 15.06 27.23 -4.57
CA ALA A 57 16.00 26.16 -4.92
C ALA A 57 15.36 24.76 -4.79
N PRO A 58 15.50 23.87 -5.79
CA PRO A 58 15.08 22.48 -5.66
C PRO A 58 15.99 21.77 -4.64
N VAL A 59 15.38 20.99 -3.74
CA VAL A 59 16.12 20.06 -2.86
C VAL A 59 16.99 19.18 -3.73
N GLN A 60 18.28 19.17 -3.44
CA GLN A 60 19.21 18.27 -4.11
C GLN A 60 19.08 16.90 -3.44
N VAL A 61 18.83 15.87 -4.23
CA VAL A 61 18.84 14.50 -3.73
C VAL A 61 19.90 13.76 -4.50
N GLN A 62 20.81 13.09 -3.79
CA GLN A 62 21.93 12.39 -4.42
C GLN A 62 22.35 11.20 -3.59
N VAL A 63 22.87 10.17 -4.25
CA VAL A 63 23.61 9.09 -3.62
C VAL A 63 25.10 9.44 -3.69
N ARG A 64 25.79 9.40 -2.55
CA ARG A 64 27.25 9.56 -2.45
C ARG A 64 27.79 8.44 -1.59
N ASP A 65 28.76 7.68 -2.11
CA ASP A 65 29.31 6.51 -1.43
C ASP A 65 28.22 5.53 -0.95
N GLY A 66 27.14 5.39 -1.73
CA GLY A 66 25.98 4.56 -1.39
C GLY A 66 25.07 5.09 -0.27
N ILE A 67 25.26 6.33 0.18
CA ILE A 67 24.40 7.00 1.17
C ILE A 67 23.48 7.97 0.45
N LEU A 68 22.18 7.91 0.76
CA LEU A 68 21.21 8.89 0.27
C LEU A 68 21.34 10.20 1.04
N HIS A 69 21.62 11.30 0.35
CA HIS A 69 21.66 12.65 0.92
C HIS A 69 20.45 13.45 0.47
N LEU A 70 19.88 14.21 1.43
CA LEU A 70 18.98 15.32 1.14
C LEU A 70 19.76 16.61 1.38
N ASP A 71 19.98 17.36 0.31
CA ASP A 71 21.01 18.39 0.19
C ASP A 71 22.37 17.82 0.62
N ASP A 72 22.93 18.33 1.71
CA ASP A 72 24.17 17.82 2.30
C ASP A 72 23.95 16.89 3.50
N ALA A 73 22.71 16.71 3.95
CA ALA A 73 22.39 15.87 5.11
C ALA A 73 22.33 14.38 4.71
N PRO A 74 23.22 13.52 5.23
CA PRO A 74 23.15 12.08 4.98
C PRO A 74 21.97 11.47 5.74
N LEU A 75 21.22 10.59 5.07
CA LEU A 75 20.20 9.76 5.71
C LEU A 75 20.84 8.46 6.21
N THR A 76 20.96 8.34 7.53
CA THR A 76 21.51 7.15 8.18
C THR A 76 20.39 6.25 8.69
N ILE A 77 20.51 4.94 8.42
CA ILE A 77 19.54 3.95 8.88
C ILE A 77 19.86 3.60 10.33
N GLY A 78 19.01 4.05 11.25
CA GLY A 78 19.13 3.71 12.66
C GLY A 78 18.46 2.39 13.05
N ARG A 79 17.42 1.97 12.33
CA ARG A 79 16.64 0.76 12.63
C ARG A 79 15.88 0.28 11.40
N LEU A 80 15.81 -1.04 11.24
CA LEU A 80 14.92 -1.70 10.30
C LEU A 80 13.58 -2.05 10.98
N VAL A 81 12.48 -1.84 10.27
CA VAL A 81 11.12 -2.11 10.76
C VAL A 81 10.53 -3.23 9.93
N GLU A 82 9.93 -4.22 10.59
CA GLU A 82 9.18 -5.27 9.91
C GLU A 82 7.91 -4.70 9.28
N VAL A 83 7.74 -4.95 7.99
CA VAL A 83 6.62 -4.44 7.18
C VAL A 83 5.71 -5.55 6.69
N ARG A 84 6.07 -6.83 6.92
CA ARG A 84 5.21 -7.96 6.55
C ARG A 84 3.90 -7.94 7.31
N ALA A 85 2.81 -8.19 6.58
CA ALA A 85 1.51 -8.41 7.18
C ALA A 85 1.57 -9.62 8.13
N PRO A 86 0.89 -9.57 9.29
CA PRO A 86 0.82 -10.71 10.19
C PRO A 86 0.05 -11.86 9.53
N ALA A 87 0.44 -13.09 9.82
CA ALA A 87 -0.23 -14.27 9.29
C ALA A 87 -1.71 -14.33 9.73
N LEU A 88 -2.60 -14.48 8.75
CA LEU A 88 -4.04 -14.63 8.93
C LEU A 88 -4.38 -16.09 9.20
N ARG A 89 -4.89 -16.39 10.40
CA ARG A 89 -5.32 -17.75 10.74
C ARG A 89 -6.74 -18.03 10.27
N LEU A 90 -7.02 -19.28 9.86
CA LEU A 90 -8.37 -19.73 9.45
C LEU A 90 -9.47 -19.38 10.46
N ALA A 91 -9.20 -19.52 11.76
CA ALA A 91 -10.17 -19.17 12.80
C ALA A 91 -10.50 -17.66 12.85
N GLN A 92 -9.55 -16.78 12.52
CA GLN A 92 -9.80 -15.34 12.42
C GLN A 92 -10.67 -15.04 11.20
N LEU A 93 -10.36 -15.68 10.07
CA LEU A 93 -11.11 -15.55 8.83
C LEU A 93 -12.59 -15.94 9.00
N HIS A 94 -12.88 -17.11 9.60
CA HIS A 94 -14.27 -17.53 9.86
C HIS A 94 -15.03 -16.53 10.73
N ARG A 95 -14.41 -16.02 11.80
CA ARG A 95 -15.05 -15.03 12.69
C ARG A 95 -15.30 -13.70 11.99
N SER A 96 -14.34 -13.23 11.20
CA SER A 96 -14.49 -11.99 10.43
C SER A 96 -15.61 -12.14 9.40
N LEU A 97 -15.64 -13.21 8.60
CA LEU A 97 -16.72 -13.45 7.62
C LEU A 97 -18.11 -13.45 8.25
N ALA A 98 -18.28 -14.15 9.38
CA ALA A 98 -19.54 -14.15 10.12
C ALA A 98 -19.91 -12.73 10.61
N ALA A 99 -18.93 -11.91 10.99
CA ALA A 99 -19.14 -10.52 11.38
C ALA A 99 -19.43 -9.60 10.16
N SER A 100 -18.76 -9.80 9.03
CA SER A 100 -18.90 -9.02 7.79
C SER A 100 -20.24 -9.25 7.11
N ALA A 101 -20.77 -10.48 7.10
CA ALA A 101 -22.11 -10.80 6.61
C ALA A 101 -23.22 -9.99 7.33
N ARG A 102 -22.94 -9.51 8.55
CA ARG A 102 -23.85 -8.68 9.35
C ARG A 102 -23.63 -7.17 9.18
N ARG A 103 -22.59 -6.74 8.44
CA ARG A 103 -22.02 -5.38 8.49
C ARG A 103 -21.77 -4.74 7.12
N HIS A 104 -22.53 -5.09 6.08
CA HIS A 104 -22.41 -4.35 4.82
C HIS A 104 -22.84 -2.88 5.01
N ARG A 105 -21.84 -2.02 5.19
CA ARG A 105 -21.92 -0.56 5.23
C ARG A 105 -21.71 0.01 3.84
N SER A 106 -22.26 1.21 3.64
CA SER A 106 -22.04 2.07 2.48
C SER A 106 -20.57 2.12 2.08
N LEU A 107 -20.30 1.77 0.82
CA LEU A 107 -19.04 2.07 0.17
C LEU A 107 -18.89 3.58 0.02
N ARG A 108 -17.64 4.05 -0.08
CA ARG A 108 -17.40 5.39 -0.61
C ARG A 108 -17.81 5.42 -2.09
N PRO A 109 -18.37 6.53 -2.61
CA PRO A 109 -18.83 6.61 -4.00
C PRO A 109 -17.75 6.22 -5.02
N GLU A 110 -16.52 6.67 -4.83
CA GLU A 110 -15.39 6.41 -5.73
C GLU A 110 -15.04 4.92 -5.77
N VAL A 111 -15.14 4.23 -4.63
CA VAL A 111 -14.94 2.77 -4.54
C VAL A 111 -16.09 2.04 -5.19
N ALA A 112 -17.33 2.49 -4.98
CA ALA A 112 -18.51 1.87 -5.56
C ALA A 112 -18.49 1.93 -7.09
N GLU A 113 -18.11 3.09 -7.65
CA GLU A 113 -17.98 3.29 -9.10
C GLU A 113 -16.90 2.38 -9.70
N LEU A 114 -15.71 2.35 -9.09
CA LEU A 114 -14.63 1.48 -9.54
C LEU A 114 -15.05 0.00 -9.51
N VAL A 115 -15.72 -0.44 -8.45
CA VAL A 115 -16.14 -1.84 -8.28
C VAL A 115 -17.24 -2.22 -9.28
N ALA A 116 -18.17 -1.31 -9.56
CA ALA A 116 -19.21 -1.51 -10.57
C ALA A 116 -18.59 -1.73 -11.97
N ASP A 117 -17.55 -0.97 -12.31
CA ASP A 117 -16.80 -1.09 -13.57
C ASP A 117 -16.02 -2.41 -13.69
N VAL A 118 -15.55 -2.95 -12.57
CA VAL A 118 -14.69 -4.14 -12.58
C VAL A 118 -15.52 -5.41 -12.72
N GLY A 119 -16.70 -5.48 -12.11
CA GLY A 119 -17.66 -6.57 -12.27
C GLY A 119 -17.17 -7.96 -11.78
N GLY A 120 -18.07 -8.76 -11.22
CA GLY A 120 -17.81 -10.17 -10.88
C GLY A 120 -16.97 -10.40 -9.61
N ARG A 121 -17.29 -11.48 -8.89
CA ARG A 121 -16.39 -12.14 -7.94
C ARG A 121 -16.30 -13.61 -8.38
N PRO A 122 -15.12 -14.23 -8.38
CA PRO A 122 -13.81 -13.76 -7.91
C PRO A 122 -13.08 -12.78 -8.86
N LEU A 123 -12.01 -12.11 -8.38
CA LEU A 123 -11.14 -11.25 -9.18
C LEU A 123 -10.40 -12.06 -10.25
N GLU A 124 -10.54 -11.66 -11.51
CA GLU A 124 -9.92 -12.33 -12.66
C GLU A 124 -8.74 -11.53 -13.25
N PRO A 125 -7.77 -12.17 -13.94
CA PRO A 125 -6.65 -11.46 -14.58
C PRO A 125 -7.08 -10.33 -15.53
N ALA A 126 -8.20 -10.49 -16.25
CA ALA A 126 -8.72 -9.45 -17.14
C ALA A 126 -9.19 -8.20 -16.37
N ALA A 127 -9.66 -8.36 -15.13
CA ALA A 127 -10.06 -7.26 -14.25
C ALA A 127 -8.84 -6.42 -13.79
N VAL A 128 -7.68 -7.05 -13.62
CA VAL A 128 -6.42 -6.34 -13.28
C VAL A 128 -6.11 -5.27 -14.33
N GLY A 129 -6.32 -5.56 -15.61
CA GLY A 129 -6.14 -4.61 -16.70
C GLY A 129 -7.02 -3.35 -16.63
N ARG A 130 -8.16 -3.42 -15.94
CA ARG A 130 -9.09 -2.29 -15.70
C ARG A 130 -8.79 -1.55 -14.40
N LEU A 131 -8.04 -2.17 -13.48
CA LEU A 131 -7.70 -1.63 -12.18
C LEU A 131 -6.35 -0.90 -12.18
N VAL A 132 -5.32 -1.46 -12.83
CA VAL A 132 -3.97 -0.90 -12.72
C VAL A 132 -3.90 0.53 -13.28
N GLY A 133 -3.46 1.47 -12.43
CA GLY A 133 -3.41 2.89 -12.74
C GLY A 133 -4.77 3.60 -12.81
N ARG A 134 -5.87 2.96 -12.41
CA ARG A 134 -7.22 3.55 -12.44
C ARG A 134 -7.46 4.38 -11.17
N GLY A 135 -7.70 5.68 -11.35
CA GLY A 135 -7.94 6.65 -10.29
C GLY A 135 -6.87 7.73 -10.23
N ASP A 136 -7.12 8.78 -9.45
CA ASP A 136 -6.24 9.95 -9.37
C ASP A 136 -5.14 9.81 -8.29
N GLY A 137 -4.13 10.66 -8.39
CA GLY A 137 -3.09 10.82 -7.37
C GLY A 137 -1.89 9.90 -7.54
N LEU A 138 -1.02 9.88 -6.51
CA LEU A 138 0.21 9.07 -6.52
C LEU A 138 -0.08 7.58 -6.31
N THR A 139 -1.20 7.25 -5.70
CA THR A 139 -1.67 5.90 -5.41
C THR A 139 -3.10 5.79 -5.94
N PRO A 140 -3.26 5.44 -7.23
CA PRO A 140 -4.57 5.30 -7.84
C PRO A 140 -5.42 4.28 -7.08
N LEU A 141 -6.72 4.56 -6.98
CA LEU A 141 -7.65 3.75 -6.19
C LEU A 141 -7.67 2.27 -6.62
N GLY A 142 -7.54 1.98 -7.91
CA GLY A 142 -7.48 0.63 -8.45
C GLY A 142 -6.24 -0.14 -7.99
N ASP A 143 -5.11 0.54 -7.86
CA ASP A 143 -3.89 -0.06 -7.35
C ASP A 143 -3.98 -0.30 -5.84
N ASP A 144 -4.59 0.61 -5.08
CA ASP A 144 -4.84 0.43 -3.65
C ASP A 144 -5.75 -0.79 -3.38
N LEU A 145 -6.78 -0.98 -4.20
CA LEU A 145 -7.64 -2.17 -4.15
C LEU A 145 -6.83 -3.45 -4.41
N LEU A 146 -6.00 -3.46 -5.46
CA LEU A 146 -5.13 -4.60 -5.77
C LEU A 146 -4.13 -4.88 -4.65
N CYS A 147 -3.50 -3.85 -4.07
CA CYS A 147 -2.60 -3.98 -2.93
C CYS A 147 -3.29 -4.66 -1.74
N GLY A 148 -4.50 -4.21 -1.39
CA GLY A 148 -5.26 -4.80 -0.29
C GLY A 148 -5.66 -6.25 -0.53
N TRP A 149 -6.03 -6.58 -1.76
CA TRP A 149 -6.38 -7.94 -2.17
C TRP A 149 -5.18 -8.88 -2.14
N LEU A 150 -4.04 -8.46 -2.70
CA LEU A 150 -2.79 -9.22 -2.73
C LEU A 150 -2.24 -9.44 -1.32
N ALA A 151 -2.14 -8.37 -0.54
CA ALA A 151 -1.60 -8.42 0.81
C ALA A 151 -2.38 -9.38 1.73
N LEU A 152 -3.70 -9.44 1.59
CA LEU A 152 -4.50 -10.38 2.39
C LEU A 152 -4.29 -11.83 1.96
N HIS A 153 -4.18 -12.12 0.66
CA HIS A 153 -3.83 -13.46 0.18
C HIS A 153 -2.46 -13.90 0.72
N ARG A 154 -1.46 -13.00 0.71
CA ARG A 154 -0.15 -13.27 1.29
C ARG A 154 -0.21 -13.48 2.80
N ALA A 155 -0.99 -12.68 3.52
CA ALA A 155 -1.24 -12.90 4.95
C ALA A 155 -1.88 -14.28 5.22
N ALA A 156 -2.75 -14.77 4.32
CA ALA A 156 -3.34 -16.11 4.39
C ALA A 156 -2.40 -17.23 3.92
N GLY A 157 -1.17 -16.92 3.51
CA GLY A 157 -0.21 -17.91 2.99
C GLY A 157 -0.57 -18.44 1.60
N MET A 158 -1.42 -17.73 0.84
CA MET A 158 -1.88 -18.14 -0.48
C MET A 158 -1.17 -17.35 -1.57
N THR A 159 -0.75 -18.03 -2.63
CA THR A 159 -0.19 -17.44 -3.86
C THR A 159 -1.29 -17.24 -4.90
N THR A 160 -1.13 -16.24 -5.76
CA THR A 160 -2.15 -15.88 -6.76
C THR A 160 -1.53 -15.71 -8.15
N PRO A 161 -0.83 -16.73 -8.69
CA PRO A 161 0.13 -16.57 -9.79
C PRO A 161 -0.43 -15.92 -11.06
N ALA A 162 -1.68 -16.18 -11.40
CA ALA A 162 -2.32 -15.55 -12.56
C ALA A 162 -2.57 -14.04 -12.37
N ILE A 163 -2.93 -13.62 -11.15
CA ILE A 163 -3.11 -12.21 -10.80
C ILE A 163 -1.74 -11.55 -10.65
N ASP A 164 -0.77 -12.22 -10.02
CA ASP A 164 0.59 -11.73 -9.84
C ASP A 164 1.23 -11.41 -11.20
N ALA A 165 1.16 -12.35 -12.14
CA ALA A 165 1.66 -12.15 -13.50
C ALA A 165 0.96 -10.99 -14.21
N ALA A 166 -0.37 -10.85 -14.05
CA ALA A 166 -1.12 -9.76 -14.65
C ALA A 166 -0.73 -8.39 -14.07
N VAL A 167 -0.52 -8.29 -12.75
CA VAL A 167 -0.07 -7.06 -12.08
C VAL A 167 1.34 -6.68 -12.56
N LEU A 168 2.28 -7.64 -12.51
CA LEU A 168 3.67 -7.42 -12.93
C LEU A 168 3.77 -6.93 -14.38
N ALA A 169 2.97 -7.49 -15.28
CA ALA A 169 2.94 -7.08 -16.68
C ALA A 169 2.43 -5.63 -16.89
N LEU A 170 1.72 -5.06 -15.91
CA LEU A 170 1.03 -3.79 -16.04
C LEU A 170 1.59 -2.68 -15.15
N LEU A 171 2.64 -2.92 -14.36
CA LEU A 171 3.22 -1.91 -13.45
C LEU A 171 3.60 -0.59 -14.14
N HIS A 172 3.97 -0.65 -15.42
CA HIS A 172 4.28 0.53 -16.24
C HIS A 172 3.08 1.46 -16.52
N ARG A 173 1.85 1.03 -16.21
CA ARG A 173 0.61 1.81 -16.42
C ARG A 173 0.21 2.65 -15.22
N THR A 174 0.92 2.54 -14.09
CA THR A 174 0.66 3.33 -12.89
C THR A 174 1.87 4.20 -12.54
N THR A 175 1.76 4.99 -11.46
CA THR A 175 2.87 5.79 -10.94
C THR A 175 3.96 4.87 -10.40
N LEU A 176 5.21 5.36 -10.36
CA LEU A 176 6.32 4.59 -9.81
C LEU A 176 6.12 4.25 -8.32
N LEU A 177 5.50 5.14 -7.54
CA LEU A 177 5.14 4.85 -6.15
C LEU A 177 4.18 3.67 -6.09
N SER A 178 3.08 3.73 -6.84
CA SER A 178 2.07 2.68 -6.77
C SER A 178 2.57 1.34 -7.33
N ALA A 179 3.38 1.35 -8.38
CA ALA A 179 4.06 0.16 -8.89
C ALA A 179 4.94 -0.50 -7.82
N THR A 180 5.69 0.30 -7.06
CA THR A 180 6.51 -0.19 -5.94
C THR A 180 5.64 -0.76 -4.81
N LEU A 181 4.50 -0.13 -4.50
CA LEU A 181 3.58 -0.64 -3.48
C LEU A 181 2.89 -1.94 -3.88
N LEU A 182 2.56 -2.11 -5.17
CA LEU A 182 2.05 -3.37 -5.72
C LEU A 182 3.12 -4.48 -5.59
N ASP A 183 4.38 -4.18 -5.88
CA ASP A 183 5.49 -5.12 -5.67
C ASP A 183 5.66 -5.49 -4.18
N CYS A 184 5.64 -4.51 -3.28
CA CYS A 184 5.61 -4.76 -1.84
C CYS A 184 4.43 -5.68 -1.44
N ALA A 185 3.22 -5.42 -1.95
CA ALA A 185 2.04 -6.22 -1.65
C ALA A 185 2.15 -7.67 -2.18
N LEU A 186 2.79 -7.89 -3.34
CA LEU A 186 3.11 -9.23 -3.86
C LEU A 186 4.01 -10.01 -2.89
N HIS A 187 4.88 -9.32 -2.17
CA HIS A 187 5.77 -9.87 -1.13
C HIS A 187 5.13 -9.90 0.28
N GLY A 188 3.88 -9.47 0.42
CA GLY A 188 3.14 -9.42 1.69
C GLY A 188 3.55 -8.25 2.59
N GLU A 189 4.21 -7.24 2.05
CA GLU A 189 4.66 -6.04 2.76
C GLU A 189 3.58 -4.95 2.69
N VAL A 190 3.27 -4.35 3.84
CA VAL A 190 2.11 -3.46 4.00
C VAL A 190 2.42 -2.28 4.91
N LEU A 191 1.54 -1.27 4.84
CA LEU A 191 1.55 -0.18 5.81
C LEU A 191 1.03 -0.64 7.20
N PRO A 192 1.47 0.01 8.30
CA PRO A 192 1.14 -0.41 9.67
C PRO A 192 -0.36 -0.53 9.97
N GLN A 193 -1.19 0.36 9.44
CA GLN A 193 -2.65 0.34 9.63
C GLN A 193 -3.29 -0.89 8.98
N PHE A 194 -2.75 -1.38 7.86
CA PHE A 194 -3.21 -2.60 7.23
C PHE A 194 -2.80 -3.83 8.05
N ALA A 195 -1.54 -3.87 8.52
CA ALA A 195 -1.08 -4.92 9.42
C ALA A 195 -1.93 -5.00 10.71
N ALA A 196 -2.26 -3.84 11.30
CA ALA A 196 -3.14 -3.75 12.46
C ALA A 196 -4.57 -4.23 12.15
N TYR A 197 -5.09 -3.90 10.96
CA TYR A 197 -6.37 -4.43 10.50
C TYR A 197 -6.36 -5.95 10.39
N VAL A 198 -5.36 -6.55 9.73
CA VAL A 198 -5.23 -8.01 9.62
C VAL A 198 -5.12 -8.67 11.00
N ALA A 199 -4.34 -8.11 11.92
CA ALA A 199 -4.23 -8.61 13.29
C ALA A 199 -5.56 -8.57 14.05
N ALA A 200 -6.40 -7.55 13.78
CA ALA A 200 -7.68 -7.36 14.44
C ALA A 200 -8.83 -8.20 13.85
N LEU A 201 -8.63 -8.86 12.71
CA LEU A 201 -9.67 -9.68 12.06
C LEU A 201 -10.26 -10.73 13.01
N GLY A 202 -11.58 -10.78 13.07
CA GLY A 202 -12.34 -11.69 13.92
C GLY A 202 -12.29 -11.35 15.41
N THR A 203 -11.90 -10.12 15.77
CA THR A 203 -11.85 -9.60 17.14
C THR A 203 -12.79 -8.40 17.32
N PRO A 204 -13.12 -7.99 18.56
CA PRO A 204 -13.87 -6.76 18.81
C PRO A 204 -13.20 -5.48 18.29
N HIS A 205 -11.89 -5.49 18.06
CA HIS A 205 -11.12 -4.34 17.58
C HIS A 205 -11.15 -4.15 16.05
N GLU A 206 -11.67 -5.13 15.30
CA GLU A 206 -11.75 -5.10 13.84
C GLU A 206 -12.37 -3.79 13.28
N PRO A 207 -13.51 -3.27 13.81
CA PRO A 207 -14.11 -2.04 13.28
C PRO A 207 -13.21 -0.81 13.45
N THR A 208 -12.53 -0.71 14.59
CA THR A 208 -11.64 0.42 14.88
C THR A 208 -10.42 0.37 13.99
N ALA A 209 -9.83 -0.82 13.79
CA ALA A 209 -8.69 -1.00 12.89
C ALA A 209 -9.08 -0.73 11.42
N ALA A 210 -10.26 -1.19 10.99
CA ALA A 210 -10.78 -0.90 9.66
C ALA A 210 -11.02 0.60 9.44
N ALA A 211 -11.58 1.30 10.43
CA ALA A 211 -11.77 2.76 10.37
C ALA A 211 -10.43 3.51 10.31
N ALA A 212 -9.44 3.07 11.09
CA ALA A 212 -8.09 3.64 11.05
C ALA A 212 -7.41 3.41 9.69
N LEU A 213 -7.56 2.23 9.09
CA LEU A 213 -7.09 1.96 7.72
C LEU A 213 -7.82 2.84 6.70
N ALA A 214 -9.15 2.95 6.78
CA ALA A 214 -9.93 3.77 5.86
C ALA A 214 -9.65 5.28 5.94
N ALA A 215 -8.99 5.74 7.01
CA ALA A 215 -8.55 7.12 7.19
C ALA A 215 -7.16 7.41 6.58
N VAL A 216 -6.49 6.39 6.04
CA VAL A 216 -5.20 6.54 5.35
C VAL A 216 -5.40 7.21 3.99
N GLY A 217 -4.75 8.36 3.78
CA GLY A 217 -4.84 9.10 2.52
C GLY A 217 -6.26 9.61 2.23
N HIS A 218 -6.48 10.09 1.00
CA HIS A 218 -7.79 10.58 0.59
C HIS A 218 -8.76 9.42 0.34
N THR A 219 -8.36 8.52 -0.56
CA THR A 219 -9.12 7.34 -1.00
C THR A 219 -8.36 6.02 -0.81
N SER A 220 -7.04 6.06 -0.65
CA SER A 220 -6.20 4.86 -0.64
C SER A 220 -6.51 3.87 0.47
N GLY A 221 -6.74 4.35 1.69
CA GLY A 221 -7.16 3.51 2.81
C GLY A 221 -8.48 2.78 2.56
N ALA A 222 -9.42 3.43 1.86
CA ALA A 222 -10.69 2.82 1.49
C ALA A 222 -10.52 1.76 0.37
N GLY A 223 -9.64 2.02 -0.60
CA GLY A 223 -9.26 1.04 -1.63
C GLY A 223 -8.64 -0.21 -1.03
N LEU A 224 -7.62 -0.04 -0.18
CA LEU A 224 -6.96 -1.13 0.54
C LEU A 224 -7.94 -1.99 1.36
N LEU A 225 -8.81 -1.33 2.14
CA LEU A 225 -9.82 -2.03 2.95
C LEU A 225 -10.81 -2.79 2.06
N HIS A 226 -11.23 -2.21 0.94
CA HIS A 226 -12.13 -2.88 0.02
C HIS A 226 -11.48 -4.10 -0.65
N GLY A 227 -10.24 -3.97 -1.13
CA GLY A 227 -9.46 -5.07 -1.67
C GLY A 227 -9.32 -6.24 -0.69
N ALA A 228 -9.05 -5.94 0.58
CA ALA A 228 -9.00 -6.95 1.64
C ALA A 228 -10.38 -7.62 1.86
N HIS A 229 -11.48 -6.87 1.83
CA HIS A 229 -12.82 -7.48 1.95
C HIS A 229 -13.18 -8.39 0.77
N LEU A 230 -12.76 -8.05 -0.45
CA LEU A 230 -12.91 -8.92 -1.61
C LEU A 230 -12.16 -10.23 -1.41
N ALA A 231 -10.87 -10.15 -1.02
CA ALA A 231 -10.06 -11.32 -0.73
C ALA A 231 -10.65 -12.18 0.41
N LEU A 232 -11.13 -11.58 1.51
CA LEU A 232 -11.80 -12.32 2.59
C LEU A 232 -12.99 -13.15 2.05
N THR A 233 -13.80 -12.55 1.18
CA THR A 233 -14.98 -13.23 0.63
C THR A 233 -14.59 -14.42 -0.23
N GLU A 234 -13.58 -14.26 -1.09
CA GLU A 234 -13.08 -15.31 -1.98
C GLU A 234 -12.43 -16.48 -1.21
N LEU A 235 -11.63 -16.15 -0.20
CA LEU A 235 -11.03 -17.13 0.70
C LEU A 235 -12.11 -17.90 1.48
N GLY A 236 -13.16 -17.19 1.93
CA GLY A 236 -14.32 -17.79 2.59
C GLY A 236 -15.08 -18.78 1.71
N ALA A 237 -15.35 -18.39 0.46
CA ALA A 237 -16.01 -19.26 -0.52
C ALA A 237 -15.16 -20.51 -0.82
N SER A 238 -13.83 -20.34 -0.93
CA SER A 238 -12.90 -21.45 -1.18
C SER A 238 -12.86 -22.45 -0.03
N ILE A 239 -12.90 -21.98 1.22
CA ILE A 239 -12.94 -22.85 2.41
C ILE A 239 -14.31 -23.55 2.51
N GLY A 240 -15.41 -22.84 2.24
CA GLY A 240 -16.76 -23.42 2.26
C GLY A 240 -17.00 -24.48 1.19
N ALA A 241 -16.31 -24.40 0.04
CA ALA A 241 -16.36 -25.40 -1.02
C ALA A 241 -15.52 -26.66 -0.72
N ALA A 242 -14.58 -26.60 0.23
CA ALA A 242 -13.68 -27.68 0.59
C ALA A 242 -14.11 -28.46 1.86
N ALA A 243 -15.22 -28.04 2.50
CA ALA A 243 -15.80 -28.65 3.71
C ALA A 243 -17.07 -29.43 3.37
#